data_AF-A0A0G1W294-F1
#
_entry.id   AF-A0A0G1W294-F1
#
_cell.length_a   1.000
_cell.length_b   1.000
_cell.length_c   1.000
_cell.angle_alpha   90.00
_cell.angle_beta   90.00
_cell.angle_gamma   90.00
#
_symmetry.space_group_name_H-M   'P 1'
#
loop_
_entity.id
_entity.type
_entity.pdbx_description
1 polymer ?
#
loop_
_entity_poly.entity_id
_entity_poly.type
_entity_poly.pdbx_seq_one_letter_code
_entity_poly.pdbx_strand_id
1 'polypeptide(L)'
;MANVLLIDKPKGITSFDCIRILRKELGIRKMGHAGTLDPMATGLMIIGVGDGTKKLHEFLKLDKTYEAEILLGIRTDTGDVTGNVVE
;
A
#
# COMPACT_ATOMS: atom_id res chain seq x y z
N MET A 1 -9.17 2.13 -21.05
CA MET A 1 -8.56 2.57 -19.75
C MET A 1 -7.70 1.43 -19.24
N ALA A 2 -6.56 1.72 -18.61
CA ALA A 2 -5.76 0.66 -18.01
C ALA A 2 -6.57 -0.01 -16.87
N ASN A 3 -6.66 -1.34 -16.89
CA ASN A 3 -7.37 -2.11 -15.84
C ASN A 3 -6.52 -2.25 -14.57
N VAL A 4 -5.27 -1.81 -14.60
CA VAL A 4 -4.35 -1.79 -13.47
C VAL A 4 -3.67 -0.42 -13.43
N LEU A 5 -3.56 0.17 -12.25
CA LEU A 5 -2.81 1.40 -11.98
C LEU A 5 -1.63 1.06 -11.07
N LEU A 6 -0.48 1.66 -11.33
CA LEU A 6 0.70 1.60 -10.49
C LEU A 6 0.80 2.95 -9.78
N ILE A 7 0.66 2.94 -8.46
CA ILE A 7 0.60 4.15 -7.66
C ILE A 7 1.83 4.18 -6.75
N ASP A 8 2.56 5.29 -6.75
CA ASP A 8 3.49 5.57 -5.67
C ASP A 8 2.70 6.12 -4.47
N LYS A 9 2.47 5.28 -3.46
CA LYS A 9 1.68 5.64 -2.28
C LYS A 9 2.49 6.64 -1.44
N PRO A 10 1.98 7.85 -1.17
CA PRO A 10 2.67 8.76 -0.28
C PRO A 10 2.64 8.25 1.17
N LYS A 11 3.54 8.81 1.99
CA LYS A 11 3.60 8.56 3.43
C LYS A 11 2.39 9.19 4.12
N GLY A 12 1.95 8.57 5.21
CA GLY A 12 0.90 9.09 6.09
C GLY A 12 -0.53 8.74 5.69
N ILE A 13 -0.73 8.01 4.60
CA ILE A 13 -2.06 7.52 4.19
C ILE A 13 -2.11 6.00 4.19
N THR A 14 -3.27 5.43 4.53
CA THR A 14 -3.50 3.99 4.42
C THR A 14 -3.61 3.57 2.96
N SER A 15 -3.45 2.28 2.69
CA SER A 15 -3.75 1.71 1.36
C SER A 15 -5.21 1.96 0.94
N PHE A 16 -6.14 1.98 1.89
CA PHE A 16 -7.54 2.27 1.62
C PHE A 16 -7.81 3.74 1.32
N ASP A 17 -7.07 4.67 1.94
CA ASP A 17 -7.15 6.09 1.62
C ASP A 17 -6.77 6.37 0.17
N CYS A 18 -5.72 5.71 -0.32
CA CYS A 18 -5.33 5.78 -1.73
C CYS A 18 -6.46 5.32 -2.66
N ILE A 19 -7.13 4.20 -2.35
CA ILE A 19 -8.34 3.76 -3.09
C ILE A 19 -9.45 4.82 -3.02
N ARG A 20 -9.71 5.40 -1.85
CA ARG A 20 -10.75 6.42 -1.66
C ARG A 20 -10.49 7.67 -2.49
N ILE A 21 -9.24 8.14 -2.52
CA ILE A 21 -8.79 9.27 -3.35
C ILE A 21 -9.01 8.93 -4.82
N LEU A 22 -8.51 7.79 -5.30
CA LEU A 22 -8.63 7.39 -6.71
C LEU A 22 -10.09 7.20 -7.16
N ARG A 23 -10.96 6.66 -6.30
CA ARG A 23 -12.40 6.55 -6.58
C ARG A 23 -13.03 7.92 -6.81
N LYS A 24 -12.63 8.93 -6.03
CA LYS A 24 -13.12 10.31 -6.15
C LYS A 24 -12.60 10.96 -7.43
N GLU A 25 -11.31 10.87 -7.68
CA GLU A 25 -10.66 11.52 -8.83
C GLU A 25 -11.05 10.90 -10.18
N LEU A 26 -11.23 9.57 -10.22
CA LEU A 26 -11.50 8.85 -11.48
C LEU A 26 -12.99 8.52 -11.68
N GLY A 27 -13.84 8.72 -10.67
CA GLY A 27 -15.27 8.40 -10.73
C GLY A 27 -15.61 6.91 -10.84
N ILE A 28 -14.63 6.01 -10.64
CA ILE A 28 -14.81 4.56 -10.80
C ILE A 28 -14.99 3.91 -9.43
N ARG A 29 -16.12 3.23 -9.20
CA ARG A 29 -16.43 2.62 -7.90
C ARG A 29 -15.66 1.31 -7.63
N LYS A 30 -15.51 0.46 -8.64
CA LYS A 30 -14.90 -0.88 -8.47
C LYS A 30 -13.38 -0.77 -8.54
N MET A 31 -12.74 -0.76 -7.38
CA MET A 31 -11.28 -0.77 -7.22
C MET A 31 -10.86 -1.63 -6.03
N GLY A 32 -9.67 -2.23 -6.12
CA GLY A 32 -8.99 -2.95 -5.03
C GLY A 32 -7.46 -2.92 -5.22
N HIS A 33 -6.70 -3.30 -4.21
CA HIS A 33 -5.23 -3.29 -4.25
C HIS A 33 -4.64 -4.69 -4.10
N ALA A 34 -3.43 -4.92 -4.64
CA ALA A 34 -2.74 -6.22 -4.57
C ALA A 34 -1.69 -6.25 -3.45
N GLY A 35 -2.12 -5.98 -2.22
CA GLY A 35 -1.25 -5.97 -1.04
C GLY A 35 -1.30 -4.63 -0.31
N THR A 36 -1.25 -4.69 1.03
CA THR A 36 -1.31 -3.51 1.89
C THR A 36 0.10 -2.97 2.10
N LEU A 37 0.25 -1.66 1.99
CA LEU A 37 1.38 -0.91 2.53
C LEU A 37 0.95 -0.18 3.80
N ASP A 38 1.81 -0.22 4.82
CA ASP A 38 1.61 0.50 6.07
C ASP A 38 1.50 2.01 5.84
N PRO A 39 0.79 2.75 6.72
CA PRO A 39 0.64 4.19 6.56
C PRO A 39 1.97 4.94 6.48
N MET A 40 2.98 4.51 7.23
CA MET A 40 4.30 5.14 7.25
C MET A 40 5.18 4.80 6.04
N ALA A 41 4.87 3.72 5.32
CA ALA A 41 5.63 3.30 4.15
C ALA A 41 5.24 4.12 2.91
N THR A 42 6.16 4.24 1.96
CA THR A 42 5.92 4.79 0.62
C THR A 42 6.14 3.72 -0.46
N GLY A 43 5.87 4.04 -1.72
CA GLY A 43 6.26 3.20 -2.84
C GLY A 43 5.09 2.50 -3.53
N LEU A 44 5.45 1.48 -4.32
CA LEU A 44 4.55 0.88 -5.30
C LEU A 44 3.33 0.19 -4.67
N MET A 45 2.15 0.65 -5.05
CA MET A 45 0.87 0.01 -4.78
C MET A 45 0.16 -0.30 -6.11
N ILE A 46 -0.14 -1.57 -6.33
CA ILE A 46 -0.83 -2.04 -7.53
C ILE A 46 -2.34 -2.00 -7.29
N ILE A 47 -3.06 -1.23 -8.10
CA ILE A 47 -4.51 -1.04 -8.02
C ILE A 47 -5.20 -1.66 -9.22
N GLY A 48 -6.11 -2.59 -8.97
CA GLY A 48 -7.02 -3.13 -9.98
C GLY A 48 -8.23 -2.23 -10.10
N VAL A 49 -8.63 -1.92 -11.34
CA VAL A 49 -9.79 -1.09 -11.66
C VAL A 49 -10.77 -1.90 -12.50
N GLY A 50 -12.05 -1.88 -12.13
CA GLY A 50 -13.11 -2.59 -12.86
C GLY A 50 -12.85 -4.10 -12.91
N ASP A 51 -12.65 -4.65 -14.11
CA ASP A 51 -12.31 -6.07 -14.29
C ASP A 51 -10.88 -6.43 -13.89
N GLY A 52 -9.98 -5.45 -13.80
CA GLY A 52 -8.61 -5.69 -13.33
C GLY A 52 -8.54 -6.14 -11.87
N THR A 53 -9.59 -5.90 -11.06
CA THR A 53 -9.65 -6.43 -9.69
C THR A 53 -9.59 -7.96 -9.64
N LYS A 54 -10.02 -8.65 -10.71
CA LYS A 54 -10.00 -10.13 -10.80
C LYS A 54 -8.57 -10.67 -10.84
N LYS A 55 -7.62 -9.89 -11.33
CA LYS A 55 -6.20 -10.27 -11.50
C LYS A 55 -5.33 -9.96 -10.28
N LEU A 56 -5.87 -9.32 -9.23
CA LEU A 56 -5.09 -8.89 -8.05
C LEU A 56 -4.36 -10.05 -7.35
N HIS A 57 -4.95 -11.24 -7.38
CA HIS A 57 -4.38 -12.45 -6.80
C HIS A 57 -3.08 -12.91 -7.50
N GLU A 58 -2.88 -12.56 -8.77
CA GLU A 58 -1.66 -12.86 -9.52
C GLU A 58 -0.52 -11.98 -9.02
N PHE A 59 -0.79 -10.68 -8.83
CA PHE A 59 0.20 -9.71 -8.34
C PHE A 59 0.59 -9.94 -6.88
N LEU A 60 -0.34 -10.40 -6.05
CA LEU A 60 -0.06 -10.70 -4.63
C LEU A 60 1.05 -11.74 -4.44
N LYS A 61 1.18 -12.68 -5.39
CA LYS A 61 2.17 -13.77 -5.38
C LYS A 61 3.54 -13.35 -5.88
N LEU A 62 3.66 -12.15 -6.44
CA LEU A 62 4.95 -11.66 -6.90
C LEU A 62 5.85 -11.34 -5.70
N ASP A 63 7.14 -11.52 -5.94
CA ASP A 63 8.18 -11.06 -5.04
C ASP A 63 8.08 -9.55 -4.85
N LYS A 64 8.47 -9.10 -3.66
CA LYS A 64 8.45 -7.70 -3.26
C LYS A 64 9.83 -7.32 -2.77
N THR A 65 10.27 -6.14 -3.16
CA THR A 65 11.54 -5.58 -2.73
C THR A 65 11.25 -4.32 -1.93
N TYR A 66 11.90 -4.19 -0.79
CA TYR A 66 11.78 -3.05 0.11
C TYR A 66 13.15 -2.49 0.40
N GLU A 67 13.23 -1.17 0.50
CA GLU A 67 14.34 -0.46 1.11
C GLU A 67 13.84 0.07 2.45
N ALA A 68 14.57 -0.22 3.52
CA ALA A 68 14.18 0.13 4.88
C ALA A 68 15.41 0.50 5.71
N GLU A 69 15.21 1.44 6.62
CA GLU A 69 16.20 1.79 7.64
C GLU A 69 15.77 1.17 8.98
N ILE A 70 16.72 0.49 9.64
CA ILE A 70 16.48 -0.17 10.93
C ILE A 70 17.33 0.51 11.99
N LEU A 71 16.69 0.96 13.06
CA LEU A 71 17.37 1.47 14.24
C LEU A 71 17.62 0.32 15.22
N LEU A 72 18.90 -0.01 15.43
CA LEU A 72 19.30 -1.06 16.36
C LEU A 72 19.34 -0.54 17.81
N GLY A 73 19.01 -1.42 18.77
CA GLY A 73 19.07 -1.12 20.20
C GLY A 73 17.82 -0.45 20.78
N ILE A 74 16.75 -0.33 20.00
CA ILE A 74 15.43 0.15 20.45
C ILE A 74 14.38 -0.84 19.96
N ARG A 75 13.41 -1.16 20.82
CA ARG A 75 12.20 -1.91 20.44
C ARG A 75 10.96 -1.08 20.72
N THR A 76 10.02 -1.07 19.78
CA THR A 76 8.69 -0.46 19.94
C THR A 76 7.58 -1.51 19.95
N ASP A 77 6.41 -1.15 20.47
CA ASP A 77 5.23 -2.03 20.53
C ASP A 77 4.60 -2.35 19.15
N THR A 78 4.84 -1.51 18.14
CA THR A 78 4.39 -1.74 16.75
C THR A 78 5.45 -2.37 15.86
N GLY A 79 6.71 -2.48 16.33
CA GLY A 79 7.84 -2.93 15.51
C GLY A 79 8.34 -1.89 14.51
N ASP A 80 7.86 -0.65 14.59
CA ASP A 80 8.31 0.47 13.77
C ASP A 80 8.39 1.78 14.59
N VAL A 81 8.80 2.87 13.94
CA VAL A 81 9.01 4.18 14.58
C VAL A 81 7.71 4.88 15.01
N THR A 82 6.53 4.32 14.74
CA THR A 82 5.24 4.92 15.12
C THR A 82 4.72 4.42 16.47
N GLY A 83 5.30 3.35 17.00
CA GLY A 83 4.95 2.76 18.29
C GLY A 83 5.64 3.42 19.49
N ASN A 84 5.21 3.02 20.69
CA ASN A 84 5.86 3.42 21.94
C ASN A 84 7.10 2.54 22.19
N VAL A 85 8.18 3.14 22.71
CA VAL A 85 9.39 2.40 23.10
C VAL A 85 9.07 1.50 24.29
N VAL A 86 9.46 0.23 24.19
CA VAL A 86 9.25 -0.80 25.21
C VAL A 86 10.55 -1.47 25.68
N GLU A 87 11.66 -1.29 24.96
CA GLU A 87 13.02 -1.71 25.33
C GLU A 87 14.07 -0.82 24.66
#